data_AF-A0A1G3GNQ9-F1
#
_entry.id   AF-A0A1G3GNQ9-F1
#
_cell.length_a   1.000
_cell.length_b   1.000
_cell.length_c   1.000
_cell.angle_alpha   90.00
_cell.angle_beta   90.00
_cell.angle_gamma   90.00
#
_symmetry.space_group_name_H-M   'P 1'
#
loop_
_entity.id
_entity.type
_entity.pdbx_description
1 polymer ?
#
loop_
_entity_poly.entity_id
_entity_poly.type
_entity_poly.pdbx_seq_one_letter_code
_entity_poly.pdbx_strand_id
1 'polypeptide(L)'
;MTAHDYLKDLKRIAKDCARASGAELHEVQKRAAQAIGFAHWHALASKAKIGWQPTADDIARVQEVLRGEESYPDEGLIGQHPYKLDDVLRDTRMRGRGWCIYIGEAPSSKPQLLITDRRFKNNPIQDPDFVAKALPIAKWKAKQVRAEIARDWPRNSTKPDSEGRAMHPLNHVRSDKWYCMHCDGESSGIQMAHNLWHCPYCGATPLDMLSEPFLTAEQPDTENAPA
;
A
#
# COMPACT_ATOMS: atom_id res chain seq x y z
N MET A 1 -5.71 -36.11 5.75
CA MET A 1 -5.37 -35.11 4.72
C MET A 1 -6.60 -34.24 4.48
N THR A 2 -6.59 -33.00 4.93
CA THR A 2 -7.66 -32.03 4.65
C THR A 2 -7.64 -31.69 3.16
N ALA A 3 -8.77 -31.82 2.47
CA ALA A 3 -8.90 -31.38 1.09
C ALA A 3 -8.56 -29.89 1.00
N HIS A 4 -7.52 -29.54 0.24
CA HIS A 4 -7.11 -28.16 0.05
C HIS A 4 -8.16 -27.45 -0.82
N ASP A 5 -8.74 -26.37 -0.29
CA ASP A 5 -9.86 -25.66 -0.91
C ASP A 5 -9.32 -24.54 -1.81
N TYR A 6 -8.84 -24.92 -2.99
CA TYR A 6 -8.30 -23.98 -3.98
C TYR A 6 -9.30 -22.87 -4.35
N LEU A 7 -10.61 -23.13 -4.27
CA LEU A 7 -11.63 -22.10 -4.53
C LEU A 7 -11.65 -21.01 -3.45
N LYS A 8 -11.42 -21.37 -2.18
CA LYS A 8 -11.21 -20.37 -1.11
C LYS A 8 -9.93 -19.56 -1.34
N ASP A 9 -8.87 -20.20 -1.83
CA ASP A 9 -7.62 -19.51 -2.15
C ASP A 9 -7.80 -18.50 -3.29
N LEU A 10 -8.49 -18.89 -4.35
CA LEU A 10 -8.85 -17.99 -5.46
C LEU A 10 -9.65 -16.77 -4.95
N LYS A 11 -10.64 -16.99 -4.07
CA LYS A 11 -11.43 -15.92 -3.45
C LYS A 11 -10.58 -14.99 -2.60
N ARG A 12 -9.65 -15.56 -1.81
CA ARG A 12 -8.73 -14.81 -0.95
C ARG A 12 -7.81 -13.95 -1.80
N ILE A 13 -7.17 -14.51 -2.81
CA ILE A 13 -6.26 -13.80 -3.73
C ILE A 13 -6.98 -12.62 -4.41
N ALA A 14 -8.19 -12.82 -4.93
CA ALA A 14 -8.96 -11.73 -5.54
C ALA A 14 -9.34 -10.63 -4.54
N LYS A 15 -9.70 -11.00 -3.30
CA LYS A 15 -9.99 -10.02 -2.23
C LYS A 15 -8.75 -9.23 -1.83
N ASP A 16 -7.62 -9.90 -1.69
CA ASP A 16 -6.35 -9.28 -1.30
C ASP A 16 -5.88 -8.33 -2.39
N CYS A 17 -5.98 -8.71 -3.66
CA CYS A 17 -5.67 -7.84 -4.80
C CYS A 17 -6.61 -6.61 -4.87
N ALA A 18 -7.90 -6.77 -4.63
CA ALA A 18 -8.85 -5.65 -4.58
C ALA A 18 -8.51 -4.65 -3.47
N ARG A 19 -8.19 -5.15 -2.27
CA ARG A 19 -7.73 -4.33 -1.13
C ARG A 19 -6.43 -3.60 -1.44
N ALA A 20 -5.46 -4.33 -1.99
CA ALA A 20 -4.14 -3.84 -2.36
C ALA A 20 -4.16 -2.72 -3.40
N SER A 21 -5.04 -2.84 -4.39
CA SER A 21 -5.12 -1.92 -5.52
C SER A 21 -6.14 -0.79 -5.32
N GLY A 22 -7.00 -0.88 -4.31
CA GLY A 22 -8.18 -0.03 -4.17
C GLY A 22 -9.26 -0.29 -5.23
N ALA A 23 -9.09 -1.31 -6.08
CA ALA A 23 -10.05 -1.65 -7.12
C ALA A 23 -11.31 -2.31 -6.55
N GLU A 24 -12.43 -2.16 -7.26
CA GLU A 24 -13.66 -2.85 -6.89
C GLU A 24 -13.52 -4.37 -7.02
N LEU A 25 -14.01 -5.10 -6.01
CA LEU A 25 -13.83 -6.56 -5.92
C LEU A 25 -14.39 -7.29 -7.14
N HIS A 26 -15.53 -6.83 -7.69
CA HIS A 26 -16.15 -7.47 -8.85
C HIS A 26 -15.28 -7.39 -10.11
N GLU A 27 -14.54 -6.29 -10.30
CA GLU A 27 -13.61 -6.14 -11.43
C GLU A 27 -12.39 -7.05 -11.26
N VAL A 28 -11.85 -7.15 -10.05
CA VAL A 28 -10.74 -8.07 -9.75
C VAL A 28 -11.17 -9.53 -9.91
N GLN A 29 -12.36 -9.89 -9.44
CA GLN A 29 -12.94 -11.22 -9.62
C GLN A 29 -13.21 -11.55 -11.09
N LYS A 30 -13.63 -10.57 -11.90
CA LYS A 30 -13.80 -10.75 -13.34
C LYS A 30 -12.47 -11.08 -14.01
N ARG A 31 -11.41 -10.32 -13.73
CA ARG A 31 -10.05 -10.61 -14.22
C ARG A 31 -9.54 -11.98 -13.79
N ALA A 32 -9.73 -12.34 -12.52
CA ALA A 32 -9.36 -13.65 -11.99
C ALA A 32 -10.09 -14.79 -12.73
N ALA A 33 -11.40 -14.64 -12.97
CA ALA A 33 -12.17 -15.64 -13.70
C ALA A 33 -11.70 -15.77 -15.16
N GLN A 34 -11.42 -14.65 -15.82
CA GLN A 34 -10.94 -14.61 -17.21
C GLN A 34 -9.57 -15.27 -17.38
N ALA A 35 -8.66 -15.11 -16.41
CA ALA A 35 -7.33 -15.72 -16.42
C ALA A 35 -7.34 -17.25 -16.54
N ILE A 36 -8.43 -17.89 -16.08
CA ILE A 36 -8.60 -19.35 -16.07
C ILE A 36 -9.78 -19.80 -16.94
N GLY A 37 -10.14 -18.97 -17.93
CA GLY A 37 -11.06 -19.35 -19.02
C GLY A 37 -12.55 -19.15 -18.76
N PHE A 38 -12.93 -18.43 -17.70
CA PHE A 38 -14.33 -18.11 -17.42
C PHE A 38 -14.67 -16.66 -17.80
N ALA A 39 -15.84 -16.43 -18.40
CA ALA A 39 -16.26 -15.09 -18.81
C ALA A 39 -16.39 -14.10 -17.63
N HIS A 40 -16.84 -14.58 -16.47
CA HIS A 40 -16.99 -13.81 -15.24
C HIS A 40 -17.08 -14.75 -14.02
N TRP A 41 -16.94 -14.18 -12.82
CA TRP A 41 -16.91 -14.94 -11.56
C TRP A 41 -18.13 -15.86 -11.34
N HIS A 42 -19.32 -15.41 -11.72
CA HIS A 42 -20.53 -16.24 -11.59
C HIS A 42 -20.48 -17.53 -12.44
N ALA A 43 -19.87 -17.50 -13.63
CA ALA A 43 -19.75 -18.70 -14.47
C ALA A 43 -18.82 -19.74 -13.82
N LEU A 44 -17.70 -19.27 -13.24
CA LEU A 44 -16.79 -20.08 -12.44
C LEU A 44 -17.51 -20.68 -11.23
N ALA A 45 -18.22 -19.85 -10.45
CA ALA A 45 -18.95 -20.30 -9.26
C ALA A 45 -20.01 -21.37 -9.59
N SER A 46 -20.71 -21.24 -10.72
CA SER A 46 -21.65 -22.26 -11.20
C SER A 46 -20.96 -23.58 -11.56
N LYS A 47 -19.78 -23.54 -12.18
CA LYS A 47 -19.00 -24.75 -12.47
C LYS A 47 -18.44 -25.40 -11.20
N ALA A 48 -18.04 -24.59 -10.22
CA ALA A 48 -17.59 -25.11 -8.92
C ALA A 48 -18.70 -25.87 -8.18
N LYS A 49 -19.97 -25.44 -8.31
CA LYS A 49 -21.12 -26.16 -7.74
C LYS A 49 -21.32 -27.57 -8.31
N ILE A 50 -20.87 -27.81 -9.54
CA ILE A 50 -20.96 -29.14 -10.19
C ILE A 50 -19.64 -29.94 -10.11
N GLY A 51 -18.77 -29.59 -9.17
CA GLY A 51 -17.57 -30.37 -8.85
C GLY A 51 -16.28 -29.91 -9.52
N TRP A 52 -16.29 -28.85 -10.32
CA TRP A 52 -15.05 -28.25 -10.82
C TRP A 52 -14.25 -27.62 -9.66
N GLN A 53 -12.93 -27.80 -9.68
CA GLN A 53 -12.02 -27.19 -8.71
C GLN A 53 -10.85 -26.54 -9.47
N PRO A 54 -10.37 -25.37 -9.02
CA PRO A 54 -9.15 -24.81 -9.55
C PRO A 54 -7.95 -25.68 -9.15
N THR A 55 -6.95 -25.70 -10.02
CA THR A 55 -5.66 -26.36 -9.81
C THR A 55 -4.63 -25.39 -9.23
N ALA A 56 -3.48 -25.90 -8.78
CA ALA A 56 -2.37 -25.04 -8.36
C ALA A 56 -1.89 -24.10 -9.50
N ASP A 57 -1.92 -24.57 -10.75
CA ASP A 57 -1.55 -23.78 -11.93
C ASP A 57 -2.56 -22.66 -12.20
N ASP A 58 -3.86 -22.93 -12.00
CA ASP A 58 -4.91 -21.91 -12.08
C ASP A 58 -4.68 -20.79 -11.05
N ILE A 59 -4.28 -21.17 -9.84
CA ILE A 59 -3.95 -20.22 -8.76
C ILE A 59 -2.75 -19.38 -9.14
N ALA A 60 -1.66 -19.99 -9.64
CA ALA A 60 -0.47 -19.28 -10.08
C ALA A 60 -0.78 -18.29 -11.21
N ARG A 61 -1.59 -18.71 -12.19
CA ARG A 61 -2.00 -17.87 -13.32
C ARG A 61 -2.85 -16.68 -12.89
N VAL A 62 -3.78 -16.89 -11.96
CA VAL A 62 -4.55 -15.79 -11.38
C VAL A 62 -3.65 -14.83 -10.62
N GLN A 63 -2.71 -15.32 -9.82
CA GLN A 63 -1.75 -14.46 -9.11
C GLN A 63 -0.93 -13.62 -10.08
N GLU A 64 -0.45 -14.21 -11.18
CA GLU A 64 0.28 -13.51 -12.23
C GLU A 64 -0.57 -12.41 -12.90
N VAL A 65 -1.77 -12.75 -13.38
CA VAL A 65 -2.67 -11.79 -14.04
C VAL A 65 -3.08 -10.66 -13.09
N LEU A 66 -3.29 -10.96 -11.80
CA LEU A 66 -3.68 -9.97 -10.80
C LEU A 66 -2.50 -9.13 -10.29
N ARG A 67 -1.26 -9.62 -10.35
CA ARG A 67 -0.06 -8.78 -10.16
C ARG A 67 0.03 -7.68 -11.23
N GLY A 68 -0.46 -7.96 -12.44
CA GLY A 68 -0.45 -7.04 -13.57
C GLY A 68 0.78 -7.21 -14.46
N GLU A 69 0.88 -6.40 -15.53
CA GLU A 69 1.92 -6.52 -16.57
C GLU A 69 3.32 -6.09 -16.08
N GLU A 70 3.39 -5.22 -15.08
CA GLU A 70 4.65 -4.84 -14.45
C GLU A 70 4.91 -5.76 -13.27
N SER A 71 5.75 -6.77 -13.47
CA SER A 71 6.32 -7.60 -12.41
C SER A 71 7.84 -7.47 -12.47
N TYR A 72 8.43 -6.84 -11.45
CA TYR A 72 9.87 -6.72 -11.36
C TYR A 72 10.41 -7.76 -10.37
N PRO A 73 11.51 -8.46 -10.69
CA PRO A 73 12.17 -9.33 -9.73
C PRO A 73 12.74 -8.51 -8.57
N ASP A 74 12.85 -9.12 -7.38
CA ASP A 74 13.48 -8.46 -6.24
C ASP A 74 14.97 -8.16 -6.49
N GLU A 75 15.61 -8.80 -7.47
CA GLU A 75 16.97 -8.51 -7.91
C GLU A 75 17.03 -8.47 -9.44
N GLY A 76 17.73 -7.49 -10.01
CA GLY A 76 17.79 -7.33 -11.46
C GLY A 76 18.82 -6.30 -11.92
N LEU A 77 18.72 -5.89 -13.19
CA LEU A 77 19.62 -4.94 -13.83
C LEU A 77 18.84 -3.76 -14.43
N ILE A 78 19.40 -2.56 -14.32
CA ILE A 78 19.04 -1.40 -15.14
C ILE A 78 20.29 -1.04 -15.96
N GLY A 79 20.28 -1.40 -17.24
CA GLY A 79 21.50 -1.37 -18.05
C GLY A 79 22.55 -2.31 -17.46
N GLN A 80 23.69 -1.77 -17.04
CA GLN A 80 24.77 -2.54 -16.40
C GLN A 80 24.75 -2.44 -14.87
N HIS A 81 23.78 -1.74 -14.28
CA HIS A 81 23.73 -1.50 -12.84
C HIS A 81 22.80 -2.51 -12.16
N PRO A 82 23.32 -3.39 -11.28
CA PRO A 82 22.47 -4.28 -10.50
C PRO A 82 21.68 -3.50 -9.46
N TYR A 83 20.46 -3.96 -9.22
CA TYR A 83 19.60 -3.49 -8.15
C TYR A 83 19.08 -4.64 -7.29
N LYS A 84 18.74 -4.32 -6.06
CA LYS A 84 18.00 -5.17 -5.12
C LYS A 84 16.86 -4.37 -4.50
N LEU A 85 15.68 -4.97 -4.45
CA LEU A 85 14.51 -4.49 -3.75
C LEU A 85 14.42 -5.20 -2.40
N ASP A 86 14.15 -4.41 -1.37
CA ASP A 86 13.78 -4.90 -0.04
C ASP A 86 12.86 -3.87 0.64
N ASP A 87 12.31 -4.24 1.78
CA ASP A 87 11.66 -3.32 2.69
C ASP A 87 12.28 -3.41 4.09
N VAL A 88 12.32 -2.28 4.80
CA VAL A 88 12.75 -2.21 6.19
C VAL A 88 11.71 -1.43 6.96
N LEU A 89 11.14 -2.06 7.98
CA LEU A 89 10.01 -1.49 8.72
C LEU A 89 8.92 -1.01 7.75
N ARG A 90 8.61 -1.82 6.72
CA ARG A 90 7.64 -1.52 5.65
C ARG A 90 7.94 -0.29 4.77
N ASP A 91 9.09 0.36 4.93
CA ASP A 91 9.58 1.31 3.96
C ASP A 91 10.31 0.60 2.82
N THR A 92 10.00 0.98 1.59
CA THR A 92 10.60 0.35 0.41
C THR A 92 11.97 0.93 0.11
N ARG A 93 12.92 0.04 -0.19
CA ARG A 93 14.25 0.40 -0.67
C ARG A 93 14.58 -0.34 -1.96
N MET A 94 15.11 0.43 -2.91
CA MET A 94 15.79 -0.11 -4.08
C MET A 94 17.25 0.30 -4.01
N ARG A 95 18.16 -0.65 -3.90
CA ARG A 95 19.58 -0.39 -3.66
C ARG A 95 20.43 -0.94 -4.78
N GLY A 96 21.48 -0.21 -5.12
CA GLY A 96 22.54 -0.68 -5.99
C GLY A 96 23.89 -0.17 -5.49
N ARG A 97 24.94 -0.36 -6.28
CA ARG A 97 26.29 0.06 -5.89
C ARG A 97 26.37 1.58 -5.76
N GLY A 98 26.50 2.07 -4.52
CA GLY A 98 26.67 3.48 -4.20
C GLY A 98 25.38 4.31 -4.20
N TRP A 99 24.20 3.72 -4.43
CA TRP A 99 22.93 4.44 -4.43
C TRP A 99 21.78 3.67 -3.76
N CYS A 100 20.75 4.41 -3.37
CA CYS A 100 19.50 3.89 -2.84
C CYS A 100 18.33 4.81 -3.23
N ILE A 101 17.21 4.23 -3.65
CA ILE A 101 15.91 4.92 -3.69
C ILE A 101 15.13 4.44 -2.46
N TYR A 102 14.68 5.37 -1.65
CA TYR A 102 13.83 5.10 -0.48
C TYR A 102 12.43 5.68 -0.71
N ILE A 103 11.39 4.89 -0.42
CA ILE A 103 9.99 5.32 -0.52
C ILE A 103 9.30 4.92 0.78
N GLY A 104 8.81 5.90 1.53
CA GLY A 104 8.10 5.67 2.78
C GLY A 104 6.76 4.96 2.59
N GLU A 105 6.28 4.34 3.67
CA GLU A 105 4.98 3.65 3.73
C GLU A 105 3.83 4.48 3.15
N ALA A 106 3.73 5.75 3.56
CA ALA A 106 2.64 6.65 3.18
C ALA A 106 2.54 6.80 1.65
N PRO A 107 1.35 6.62 1.03
CA PRO A 107 1.11 6.88 -0.39
C PRO A 107 1.56 8.26 -0.87
N SER A 108 1.46 9.28 -0.03
CA SER A 108 1.95 10.63 -0.28
C SER A 108 3.47 10.81 -0.15
N SER A 109 4.20 9.82 0.39
CA SER A 109 5.66 9.89 0.54
C SER A 109 6.34 10.07 -0.81
N LYS A 110 7.17 11.10 -0.91
CA LYS A 110 8.01 11.33 -2.08
C LYS A 110 9.21 10.38 -2.06
N PRO A 111 9.61 9.80 -3.20
CA PRO A 111 10.85 9.03 -3.28
C PRO A 111 12.07 9.90 -2.95
N GLN A 112 12.97 9.36 -2.15
CA GLN A 112 14.25 9.97 -1.82
C GLN A 112 15.36 9.26 -2.58
N LEU A 113 16.15 10.01 -3.33
CA LEU A 113 17.30 9.50 -4.10
C LEU A 113 18.57 9.76 -3.29
N LEU A 114 19.23 8.69 -2.85
CA LEU A 114 20.35 8.75 -1.93
C LEU A 114 21.63 8.24 -2.57
N ILE A 115 22.73 8.95 -2.36
CA ILE A 115 24.09 8.48 -2.63
C ILE A 115 24.62 7.81 -1.36
N THR A 116 24.78 6.48 -1.39
CA THR A 116 25.21 5.68 -0.24
C THR A 116 26.72 5.49 -0.17
N ASP A 117 27.44 5.68 -1.28
CA ASP A 117 28.90 5.75 -1.29
C ASP A 117 29.38 6.95 -2.11
N ARG A 118 29.86 8.00 -1.41
CA ARG A 118 30.37 9.23 -2.02
C ARG A 118 31.69 9.03 -2.78
N ARG A 119 32.39 7.90 -2.59
CA ARG A 119 33.61 7.58 -3.35
C ARG A 119 33.28 7.16 -4.79
N PHE A 120 32.05 6.78 -5.05
CA PHE A 120 31.57 6.40 -6.37
C PHE A 120 31.19 7.65 -7.18
N LYS A 121 32.19 8.25 -7.84
CA LYS A 121 32.08 9.57 -8.50
C LYS A 121 31.01 9.63 -9.60
N ASN A 122 30.84 8.54 -10.35
CA ASN A 122 29.88 8.45 -11.46
C ASN A 122 28.69 7.60 -11.02
N ASN A 123 27.88 8.17 -10.13
CA ASN A 123 26.76 7.44 -9.55
C ASN A 123 25.56 7.43 -10.51
N PRO A 124 25.00 6.26 -10.87
CA PRO A 124 23.87 6.20 -11.80
C PRO A 124 22.64 6.94 -11.27
N ILE A 125 22.50 7.13 -9.95
CA ILE A 125 21.35 7.88 -9.41
C ILE A 125 21.38 9.38 -9.75
N GLN A 126 22.51 9.89 -10.23
CA GLN A 126 22.64 11.26 -10.72
C GLN A 126 22.24 11.40 -12.19
N ASP A 127 22.08 10.29 -12.92
CA ASP A 127 21.61 10.26 -14.29
C ASP A 127 20.06 10.23 -14.32
N PRO A 128 19.40 11.27 -14.88
CA PRO A 128 17.95 11.31 -14.99
C PRO A 128 17.35 10.12 -15.74
N ASP A 129 18.01 9.59 -16.77
CA ASP A 129 17.51 8.47 -17.57
C ASP A 129 17.52 7.17 -16.76
N PHE A 130 18.55 7.00 -15.94
CA PHE A 130 18.61 5.90 -14.98
C PHE A 130 17.49 6.01 -13.94
N VAL A 131 17.30 7.20 -13.35
CA VAL A 131 16.24 7.45 -12.36
C VAL A 131 14.85 7.20 -12.95
N ALA A 132 14.61 7.61 -14.19
CA ALA A 132 13.35 7.38 -14.89
C ALA A 132 13.02 5.87 -15.05
N LYS A 133 14.05 5.02 -15.21
CA LYS A 133 13.90 3.56 -15.27
C LYS A 133 13.79 2.92 -13.88
N ALA A 134 14.48 3.45 -12.88
CA ALA A 134 14.51 2.91 -11.53
C ALA A 134 13.23 3.22 -10.72
N LEU A 135 12.67 4.42 -10.88
CA LEU A 135 11.51 4.87 -10.11
C LEU A 135 10.26 3.99 -10.27
N PRO A 136 9.86 3.56 -11.48
CA PRO A 136 8.74 2.62 -11.66
C PRO A 136 8.93 1.33 -10.87
N ILE A 137 10.14 0.77 -10.87
CA ILE A 137 10.49 -0.47 -10.16
C ILE A 137 10.34 -0.28 -8.64
N ALA A 138 10.91 0.79 -8.10
CA ALA A 138 10.78 1.10 -6.67
C ALA A 138 9.32 1.37 -6.26
N LYS A 139 8.55 2.12 -7.08
CA LYS A 139 7.13 2.40 -6.85
C LYS A 139 6.28 1.13 -6.90
N TRP A 140 6.61 0.21 -7.80
CA TRP A 140 5.96 -1.10 -7.86
C TRP A 140 6.13 -1.86 -6.55
N LYS A 141 7.34 -1.94 -6.01
CA LYS A 141 7.59 -2.59 -4.71
C LYS A 141 6.86 -1.87 -3.59
N ALA A 142 6.87 -0.54 -3.56
CA ALA A 142 6.12 0.24 -2.58
C ALA A 142 4.61 -0.05 -2.61
N LYS A 143 4.04 -0.25 -3.81
CA LYS A 143 2.65 -0.68 -3.95
C LYS A 143 2.41 -2.06 -3.34
N GLN A 144 3.33 -3.01 -3.50
CA GLN A 144 3.22 -4.34 -2.88
C GLN A 144 3.29 -4.24 -1.34
N VAL A 145 4.22 -3.46 -0.79
CA VAL A 145 4.35 -3.31 0.66
C VAL A 145 3.12 -2.64 1.27
N ARG A 146 2.60 -1.58 0.64
CA ARG A 146 1.35 -0.91 1.03
C ARG A 146 0.14 -1.85 0.99
N ALA A 147 0.11 -2.72 -0.02
CA ALA A 147 -0.91 -3.75 -0.14
C ALA A 147 -0.86 -4.80 0.98
N GLU A 148 0.32 -5.13 1.47
CA GLU A 148 0.50 -6.00 2.64
C GLU A 148 0.01 -5.30 3.92
N ILE A 149 0.40 -4.04 4.14
CA ILE A 149 -0.11 -3.22 5.27
C ILE A 149 -1.64 -3.18 5.26
N ALA A 150 -2.23 -2.86 4.10
CA ALA A 150 -3.68 -2.78 3.93
C ALA A 150 -4.40 -4.11 4.17
N ARG A 151 -3.72 -5.26 4.00
CA ARG A 151 -4.28 -6.59 4.23
C ARG A 151 -4.40 -6.89 5.72
N ASP A 152 -3.47 -6.39 6.52
CA ASP A 152 -3.43 -6.60 7.97
C ASP A 152 -4.48 -5.74 8.70
N TRP A 153 -5.03 -4.72 8.05
CA TRP A 153 -5.98 -3.79 8.64
C TRP A 153 -7.46 -4.18 8.43
N PRO A 154 -8.36 -3.71 9.31
CA PRO A 154 -9.80 -3.80 9.09
C PRO A 154 -10.21 -3.19 7.74
N ARG A 155 -11.21 -3.77 7.07
CA ARG A 155 -11.72 -3.27 5.78
C ARG A 155 -12.10 -1.78 5.84
N ASN A 156 -12.68 -1.34 6.95
CA ASN A 156 -13.17 0.03 7.10
C ASN A 156 -12.04 1.03 7.37
N SER A 157 -10.81 0.56 7.58
CA SER A 157 -9.61 1.39 7.65
C SER A 157 -9.09 1.79 6.28
N THR A 158 -9.35 0.97 5.26
CA THR A 158 -8.91 1.24 3.88
C THR A 158 -10.05 1.59 2.93
N LYS A 159 -11.29 1.33 3.33
CA LYS A 159 -12.50 1.71 2.60
C LYS A 159 -13.51 2.37 3.54
N PRO A 160 -13.58 3.71 3.56
CA PRO A 160 -14.59 4.45 4.31
C PRO A 160 -16.01 4.01 3.95
N ASP A 161 -16.96 4.25 4.85
CA ASP A 161 -18.38 4.00 4.58
C ASP A 161 -18.99 5.10 3.69
N SER A 162 -20.29 4.97 3.38
CA SER A 162 -21.01 5.93 2.54
C SER A 162 -21.11 7.34 3.14
N GLU A 163 -20.87 7.48 4.44
CA GLU A 163 -20.85 8.76 5.17
C GLU A 163 -19.42 9.32 5.27
N GLY A 164 -18.42 8.66 4.66
CA GLY A 164 -17.03 9.08 4.69
C GLY A 164 -16.28 8.72 5.98
N ARG A 165 -16.91 7.95 6.89
CA ARG A 165 -16.27 7.52 8.13
C ARG A 165 -15.29 6.39 7.85
N ALA A 166 -14.06 6.54 8.35
CA ALA A 166 -13.04 5.51 8.32
C ALA A 166 -12.78 4.99 9.73
N MET A 167 -12.38 3.72 9.84
CA MET A 167 -12.02 3.08 11.10
C MET A 167 -10.51 3.14 11.31
N HIS A 168 -10.02 3.65 12.44
CA HIS A 168 -8.59 3.62 12.75
C HIS A 168 -8.04 2.19 12.77
N PRO A 169 -6.90 1.92 12.13
CA PRO A 169 -6.39 0.55 12.01
C PRO A 169 -5.96 -0.05 13.35
N LEU A 170 -5.49 0.79 14.28
CA LEU A 170 -4.94 0.34 15.57
C LEU A 170 -5.93 0.32 16.74
N ASN A 171 -6.83 1.30 16.86
CA ASN A 171 -7.75 1.43 18.00
C ASN A 171 -9.24 1.20 17.61
N HIS A 172 -9.51 1.02 16.32
CA HIS A 172 -10.84 0.71 15.78
C HIS A 172 -11.93 1.78 15.97
N VAL A 173 -11.58 2.98 16.42
CA VAL A 173 -12.50 4.13 16.47
C VAL A 173 -12.91 4.52 15.05
N ARG A 174 -14.16 4.93 14.88
CA ARG A 174 -14.69 5.41 13.60
C ARG A 174 -14.98 6.90 13.67
N SER A 175 -14.52 7.61 12.66
CA SER A 175 -14.79 9.04 12.50
C SER A 175 -14.69 9.43 11.03
N ASP A 176 -15.46 10.43 10.64
CA ASP A 176 -15.32 11.16 9.39
C ASP A 176 -14.24 12.24 9.46
N LYS A 177 -13.77 12.58 10.67
CA LYS A 177 -12.72 13.57 10.95
C LYS A 177 -11.59 13.02 11.82
N TRP A 178 -10.37 13.41 11.48
CA TRP A 178 -9.14 13.00 12.15
C TRP A 178 -8.20 14.17 12.31
N TYR A 179 -7.50 14.23 13.44
CA TYR A 179 -6.64 15.33 13.82
C TYR A 179 -5.23 14.81 14.06
N CYS A 180 -4.25 15.50 13.47
CA CYS A 180 -2.85 15.15 13.67
C CYS A 180 -2.31 15.79 14.95
N MET A 181 -1.72 14.99 15.83
CA MET A 181 -1.09 15.49 17.07
C MET A 181 0.12 16.42 16.82
N HIS A 182 0.75 16.37 15.63
CA HIS A 182 1.98 17.11 15.33
C HIS A 182 1.76 18.48 14.70
N CYS A 183 0.67 18.65 13.94
CA CYS A 183 0.46 19.85 13.15
C CYS A 183 -0.97 20.41 13.25
N ASP A 184 -1.79 19.85 14.13
CA ASP A 184 -3.20 20.22 14.37
C ASP A 184 -4.09 20.19 13.12
N GLY A 185 -3.61 19.55 12.05
CA GLY A 185 -4.32 19.47 10.78
C GLY A 185 -5.50 18.53 10.87
N GLU A 186 -6.68 18.99 10.46
CA GLU A 186 -7.87 18.18 10.28
C GLU A 186 -7.81 17.45 8.92
N SER A 187 -8.17 16.18 8.91
CA SER A 187 -8.29 15.35 7.70
C SER A 187 -9.56 14.52 7.73
N SER A 188 -10.16 14.33 6.56
CA SER A 188 -11.31 13.43 6.42
C SER A 188 -10.90 11.95 6.57
N GLY A 189 -11.86 11.10 6.93
CA GLY A 189 -11.68 9.64 6.93
C GLY A 189 -11.24 9.09 5.56
N ILE A 190 -11.68 9.71 4.46
CA ILE A 190 -11.24 9.37 3.10
C ILE A 190 -9.75 9.66 2.90
N GLN A 191 -9.29 10.86 3.29
CA GLN A 191 -7.87 11.20 3.20
C GLN A 191 -7.02 10.25 4.05
N MET A 192 -7.50 9.85 5.23
CA MET A 192 -6.80 8.91 6.11
C MET A 192 -6.68 7.52 5.51
N ALA A 193 -7.80 6.98 5.04
CA ALA A 193 -7.80 5.66 4.39
C ALA A 193 -6.91 5.63 3.14
N HIS A 194 -6.93 6.69 2.33
CA HIS A 194 -6.13 6.79 1.11
C HIS A 194 -4.64 6.96 1.37
N ASN A 195 -4.25 7.56 2.49
CA ASN A 195 -2.85 7.82 2.82
C ASN A 195 -2.28 6.85 3.87
N LEU A 196 -2.88 5.66 4.01
CA LEU A 196 -2.50 4.67 5.02
C LEU A 196 -2.35 5.29 6.42
N TRP A 197 -3.32 6.11 6.82
CA TRP A 197 -3.40 6.74 8.14
C TRP A 197 -2.20 7.61 8.51
N HIS A 198 -1.40 8.03 7.53
CA HIS A 198 -0.40 9.07 7.73
C HIS A 198 -1.03 10.45 7.53
N CYS A 199 -0.60 11.43 8.34
CA CYS A 199 -1.04 12.81 8.16
C CYS A 199 -0.68 13.31 6.75
N PRO A 200 -1.60 13.88 5.96
CA PRO A 200 -1.34 14.33 4.59
C PRO A 200 -0.44 15.58 4.54
N TYR A 201 -0.29 16.27 5.68
CA TYR A 201 0.40 17.55 5.76
C TYR A 201 1.86 17.39 6.23
N CYS A 202 2.08 16.68 7.36
CA CYS A 202 3.40 16.51 7.95
C CYS A 202 3.94 15.08 7.86
N GLY A 203 3.14 14.11 7.43
CA GLY A 203 3.56 12.70 7.34
C GLY A 203 3.62 11.97 8.69
N ALA A 204 3.04 12.53 9.76
CA ALA A 204 2.90 11.86 11.04
C ALA A 204 2.26 10.47 10.88
N THR A 205 2.62 9.56 11.78
CA THR A 205 2.28 8.14 11.65
C THR A 205 0.84 7.87 12.10
N PRO A 206 0.28 6.68 11.80
CA PRO A 206 -1.04 6.29 12.30
C PRO A 206 -1.20 6.39 13.82
N LEU A 207 -0.13 6.28 14.60
CA LEU A 207 -0.21 6.41 16.06
C LEU A 207 -0.61 7.82 16.51
N ASP A 208 -0.38 8.82 15.66
CA ASP A 208 -0.54 10.24 15.96
C ASP A 208 -1.84 10.85 15.39
N MET A 209 -2.72 10.01 14.83
CA MET A 209 -3.99 10.44 14.25
C MET A 209 -5.15 10.14 15.20
N LEU A 210 -5.78 11.20 15.70
CA LEU A 210 -6.83 11.12 16.73
C LEU A 210 -8.21 11.46 16.15
N SER A 211 -9.27 10.86 16.68
CA SER A 211 -10.66 11.16 16.29
C SER A 211 -11.19 12.48 16.86
N GLU A 212 -10.46 13.05 17.81
CA GLU A 212 -10.76 14.32 18.47
C GLU A 212 -9.51 15.20 18.46
N PRO A 213 -9.65 16.54 18.46
CA PRO A 213 -8.50 17.44 18.54
C PRO A 213 -7.70 17.19 19.81
N PHE A 214 -6.38 17.25 19.71
CA PHE A 214 -5.52 17.19 20.89
C PHE A 214 -5.55 18.54 21.60
N LEU A 215 -6.14 18.60 22.80
CA LEU A 215 -6.12 19.80 23.63
C LEU A 215 -4.71 19.98 24.20
N THR A 216 -3.95 20.94 23.67
CA THR A 216 -2.83 21.51 24.42
C THR A 216 -3.44 22.29 25.57
N ALA A 217 -3.16 21.88 26.81
CA ALA A 217 -3.67 22.55 28.01
C ALA A 217 -3.41 24.06 27.92
N GLU A 218 -4.46 24.83 28.22
CA GLU A 218 -4.50 26.30 28.23
C GLU A 218 -3.18 26.88 28.75
N GLN A 219 -2.55 27.77 27.96
CA GLN A 219 -1.51 28.62 28.54
C GLN A 219 -2.17 29.38 29.70
N PRO A 220 -1.62 29.34 30.93
CA PRO A 220 -2.15 30.18 31.98
C PRO A 220 -2.03 31.62 31.52
N ASP A 221 -3.17 32.30 31.41
CA ASP A 221 -3.25 33.72 31.13
C ASP A 221 -2.31 34.42 32.11
N THR A 222 -1.24 34.99 31.58
CA THR A 222 -0.37 35.88 32.34
C THR A 222 -1.13 37.19 32.48
N GLU A 223 -1.97 37.25 33.49
CA GLU A 223 -2.67 38.45 33.94
C GLU A 223 -1.63 39.43 34.53
N ASN A 224 -0.91 40.13 33.66
CA ASN A 224 -0.18 41.33 34.01
C ASN A 224 -1.12 42.53 33.80
N ALA A 225 -1.93 42.84 34.81
CA ALA A 225 -2.57 44.15 34.92
C ALA A 225 -1.59 45.15 35.56
N PRO A 226 -1.27 46.30 34.93
CA PRO A 226 -0.57 47.37 35.62
C PRO A 226 -1.55 48.16 36.52
N ALA A 227 -1.01 48.63 37.64
CA ALA A 227 -1.67 49.37 38.71
C ALA A 227 -2.26 50.73 38.29
#